data_AF-A0A7V9T1E1-F1
#
_entry.id   AF-A0A7V9T1E1-F1
#
_cell.length_a   1.000
_cell.length_b   1.000
_cell.length_c   1.000
_cell.angle_alpha   90.00
_cell.angle_beta   90.00
_cell.angle_gamma   90.00
#
_symmetry.space_group_name_H-M   'P 1'
#
loop_
_entity.id
_entity.type
_entity.pdbx_description
1 polymer ?
#
loop_
_entity_poly.entity_id
_entity_poly.type
_entity_poly.pdbx_seq_one_letter_code
_entity_poly.pdbx_strand_id
1 'polypeptide(L)'
;MLGMTDLDRTYEIQEVAQLTGLEPARLRAWERRYAVVAPVRQANGYRAYSAEQVALLRSYARLIATGERIGDLVTRPVEEVIARAEGRNIADSPHGALLDAVKALDRERLEVLVGEQLVARGLSGFAHEIVLPLAQVVGDLWALGKLPVAAEHLASEVIVHALKGGLRRSRAKGPLMVAACLPGERHEWG
;
A
#
# COMPACT_ATOMS: atom_id res chain seq x y z
N MET A 1 -19.48 8.47 11.01
CA MET A 1 -19.84 9.14 9.74
C MET A 1 -18.80 8.70 8.74
N LEU A 2 -19.23 7.85 7.80
CA LEU A 2 -18.50 6.76 7.18
C LEU A 2 -17.50 7.23 6.10
N GLY A 3 -16.42 6.46 5.93
CA GLY A 3 -15.31 6.73 5.02
C GLY A 3 -15.71 6.59 3.56
N MET A 4 -16.03 7.71 2.92
CA MET A 4 -16.57 7.76 1.56
C MET A 4 -15.90 8.84 0.71
N THR A 5 -14.58 8.96 0.74
CA THR A 5 -13.87 9.94 -0.12
C THR A 5 -12.70 9.39 -0.93
N ASP A 6 -12.19 8.18 -0.66
CA ASP A 6 -11.01 7.68 -1.39
C ASP A 6 -11.32 6.67 -2.51
N LEU A 7 -12.52 6.06 -2.51
CA LEU A 7 -12.96 5.18 -3.63
C LEU A 7 -13.25 5.96 -4.92
N ASP A 8 -13.60 7.26 -4.81
CA ASP A 8 -13.88 8.13 -5.95
C ASP A 8 -12.62 8.85 -6.47
N ARG A 9 -11.47 8.68 -5.82
CA ARG A 9 -10.23 9.27 -6.30
C ARG A 9 -9.78 8.54 -7.55
N THR A 10 -9.61 9.30 -8.62
CA THR A 10 -8.96 8.82 -9.84
C THR A 10 -7.55 9.36 -9.96
N TYR A 11 -6.65 8.55 -10.52
CA TYR A 11 -5.24 8.87 -10.72
C TYR A 11 -4.97 9.06 -12.21
N GLU A 12 -4.16 10.05 -12.57
CA GLU A 12 -3.65 10.19 -13.93
C GLU A 12 -2.43 9.30 -14.19
N ILE A 13 -2.11 9.06 -15.47
CA ILE A 13 -1.03 8.13 -15.84
C ILE A 13 0.34 8.47 -15.23
N GLN A 14 0.62 9.74 -14.97
CA GLN A 14 1.87 10.15 -14.33
C GLN A 14 1.90 9.80 -12.84
N GLU A 15 0.78 9.99 -12.14
CA GLU A 15 0.63 9.54 -10.75
C GLU A 15 0.73 8.01 -10.67
N VAL A 16 0.05 7.29 -11.57
CA VAL A 16 0.13 5.82 -11.61
C VAL A 16 1.55 5.34 -11.88
N ALA A 17 2.30 6.01 -12.76
CA ALA A 17 3.69 5.68 -13.01
C ALA A 17 4.56 5.85 -11.75
N GLN A 18 4.37 6.93 -10.99
CA GLN A 18 5.06 7.15 -9.72
C GLN A 18 4.69 6.09 -8.68
N LEU A 19 3.40 5.76 -8.54
CA LEU A 19 2.90 4.82 -7.53
C LEU A 19 3.25 3.35 -7.83
N THR A 20 3.42 3.00 -9.11
CA THR A 20 3.69 1.62 -9.54
C THR A 20 5.17 1.39 -9.89
N GLY A 21 5.95 2.45 -10.09
CA GLY A 21 7.30 2.38 -10.64
C GLY A 21 7.35 1.94 -12.11
N LEU A 22 6.21 1.90 -12.81
CA LEU A 22 6.11 1.52 -14.21
C LEU A 22 6.14 2.76 -15.11
N GLU A 23 6.99 2.72 -16.13
CA GLU A 23 7.03 3.76 -17.17
C GLU A 23 5.65 4.00 -17.82
N PRO A 24 5.23 5.26 -18.06
CA PRO A 24 3.95 5.55 -18.72
C PRO A 24 3.77 4.84 -20.07
N ALA A 25 4.86 4.64 -20.82
CA ALA A 25 4.84 3.88 -22.07
C ALA A 25 4.50 2.40 -21.86
N ARG A 26 5.00 1.80 -20.76
CA ARG A 26 4.71 0.41 -20.36
C ARG A 26 3.25 0.27 -19.94
N LEU A 27 2.73 1.20 -19.13
CA LEU A 27 1.32 1.24 -18.74
C LEU A 27 0.38 1.27 -19.95
N ARG A 28 0.62 2.17 -20.92
CA ARG A 28 -0.15 2.24 -22.18
C ARG A 28 -0.03 0.97 -23.00
N ALA A 29 1.15 0.35 -23.03
CA ALA A 29 1.37 -0.88 -23.77
C ALA A 29 0.61 -2.05 -23.14
N TRP A 30 0.56 -2.14 -21.81
CA TRP A 30 -0.19 -3.18 -21.10
C TRP A 30 -1.69 -3.02 -21.26
N GLU A 31 -2.23 -1.80 -21.15
CA GLU A 31 -3.62 -1.48 -21.48
C GLU A 31 -3.95 -1.94 -22.90
N ARG A 32 -3.16 -1.52 -23.90
CA ARG A 32 -3.46 -1.83 -25.31
C ARG A 32 -3.30 -3.30 -25.67
N ARG A 33 -2.27 -3.98 -25.15
CA ARG A 33 -1.90 -5.35 -25.57
C ARG A 33 -2.61 -6.43 -24.78
N TYR A 34 -2.85 -6.20 -23.50
CA TYR A 34 -3.33 -7.22 -22.58
C TYR A 34 -4.60 -6.83 -21.82
N ALA A 35 -5.06 -5.57 -21.96
CA ALA A 35 -6.22 -5.05 -21.24
C ALA A 35 -6.14 -5.30 -19.72
N VAL A 36 -4.93 -5.25 -19.15
CA VAL A 36 -4.67 -5.50 -17.71
C VAL A 36 -5.54 -4.62 -16.82
N VAL A 37 -5.77 -3.38 -17.26
CA VAL A 37 -6.69 -2.41 -16.67
C VAL A 37 -7.40 -1.66 -17.80
N ALA A 38 -8.57 -1.11 -17.49
CA ALA A 38 -9.38 -0.34 -18.42
C ALA A 38 -9.71 1.04 -17.81
N PRO A 39 -8.77 2.00 -17.80
CA PRO A 39 -9.00 3.32 -17.22
C PRO A 39 -10.07 4.08 -18.02
N VAL A 40 -10.92 4.82 -17.31
CA VAL A 40 -11.93 5.68 -17.93
C VAL A 40 -11.23 6.88 -18.57
N ARG A 41 -11.81 7.42 -19.64
CA ARG A 41 -11.37 8.69 -20.21
C ARG A 41 -12.16 9.84 -19.61
N GLN A 42 -11.45 10.80 -19.05
CA GLN A 42 -12.05 12.07 -18.61
C GLN A 42 -12.46 12.91 -19.84
N ALA A 43 -13.26 13.96 -19.59
CA ALA A 43 -13.74 14.86 -20.65
C ALA A 43 -12.62 15.53 -21.47
N ASN A 44 -11.44 15.71 -20.87
CA ASN A 44 -10.23 16.24 -21.49
C ASN A 44 -9.41 15.18 -22.27
N GLY A 45 -9.85 13.91 -22.28
CA GLY A 45 -9.19 12.79 -22.95
C GLY A 45 -8.09 12.09 -22.15
N TYR A 46 -7.74 12.58 -20.96
CA TYR A 46 -6.79 11.92 -20.06
C TYR A 46 -7.36 10.64 -19.46
N ARG A 47 -6.47 9.72 -19.09
CA ARG A 47 -6.82 8.45 -18.45
C ARG A 47 -6.98 8.67 -16.96
N ALA A 48 -8.12 8.25 -16.43
CA ALA A 48 -8.42 8.19 -15.02
C ALA A 48 -8.42 6.71 -14.58
N TYR A 49 -7.46 6.36 -13.72
CA TYR A 49 -7.34 5.04 -13.13
C TYR A 49 -8.00 5.04 -11.74
N SER A 50 -8.76 4.00 -11.39
CA SER A 50 -9.29 3.85 -10.03
C SER A 50 -8.21 3.33 -9.07
N ALA A 51 -8.46 3.44 -7.75
CA ALA A 51 -7.60 2.85 -6.73
C ALA A 51 -7.40 1.34 -6.94
N GLU A 52 -8.45 0.60 -7.35
CA GLU A 52 -8.34 -0.84 -7.61
C GLU A 52 -7.42 -1.14 -8.79
N GLN A 53 -7.50 -0.33 -9.85
CA GLN A 53 -6.62 -0.47 -11.01
C GLN A 53 -5.16 -0.19 -10.65
N VAL A 54 -4.90 0.82 -9.82
CA VAL A 54 -3.54 1.10 -9.33
C VAL A 54 -3.02 -0.04 -8.47
N ALA A 55 -3.84 -0.55 -7.54
CA ALA A 55 -3.47 -1.69 -6.69
C ALA A 55 -3.18 -2.96 -7.53
N LEU A 56 -3.99 -3.23 -8.56
CA LEU A 56 -3.74 -4.33 -9.48
C LEU A 56 -2.42 -4.15 -10.25
N LEU A 57 -2.15 -2.95 -10.77
CA LEU A 57 -0.90 -2.65 -11.47
C LEU A 57 0.33 -2.81 -10.57
N ARG A 58 0.24 -2.44 -9.29
CA ARG A 58 1.30 -2.69 -8.30
C ARG A 58 1.54 -4.19 -8.09
N SER A 59 0.48 -5.00 -8.05
CA SER A 59 0.62 -6.46 -7.96
C SER A 59 1.36 -7.06 -9.15
N TYR A 60 1.04 -6.63 -10.37
CA TYR A 60 1.83 -7.00 -11.56
C TYR A 60 3.27 -6.48 -11.50
N ALA A 61 3.48 -5.23 -11.08
CA ALA A 61 4.81 -4.65 -10.97
C ALA A 61 5.71 -5.44 -10.00
N ARG A 62 5.18 -5.84 -8.83
CA ARG A 62 5.88 -6.68 -7.84
C ARG A 62 6.32 -8.01 -8.42
N LEU A 63 5.43 -8.73 -9.11
CA LEU A 63 5.78 -10.03 -9.70
C LEU A 63 6.82 -9.90 -10.81
N ILE A 64 6.71 -8.86 -11.65
CA ILE A 64 7.68 -8.62 -12.73
C ILE A 64 9.05 -8.23 -12.18
N ALA A 65 9.11 -7.47 -11.08
CA ALA A 65 10.37 -7.16 -10.40
C ALA A 65 11.12 -8.42 -9.94
N THR A 66 10.42 -9.55 -9.77
CA THR A 66 11.02 -10.85 -9.42
C THR A 66 11.36 -11.73 -10.64
N GLY A 67 11.21 -11.21 -11.87
CA GLY A 67 11.55 -11.90 -13.11
C GLY A 67 10.38 -12.57 -13.82
N GLU A 68 9.17 -12.51 -13.27
CA GLU A 68 7.98 -13.02 -13.96
C GLU A 68 7.64 -12.16 -15.19
N ARG A 69 7.08 -12.78 -16.23
CA ARG A 69 6.75 -12.07 -17.48
C ARG A 69 5.28 -11.68 -17.50
N ILE A 70 5.00 -10.43 -17.90
CA ILE A 70 3.61 -9.95 -18.01
C ILE A 70 2.73 -10.87 -18.87
N GLY A 71 3.27 -11.42 -19.97
CA GLY A 71 2.52 -12.33 -20.84
C GLY A 71 2.04 -13.61 -20.16
N ASP A 72 2.78 -14.11 -19.17
CA ASP A 72 2.41 -15.29 -18.39
C ASP A 72 1.49 -14.94 -17.22
N LEU A 73 1.56 -13.70 -16.72
CA LEU A 73 0.73 -13.23 -15.61
C LEU A 73 -0.69 -12.88 -16.08
N VAL A 74 -0.85 -12.33 -17.29
CA VAL A 74 -2.16 -11.93 -17.82
C VAL A 74 -3.03 -13.09 -18.25
N THR A 75 -2.48 -14.30 -18.37
CA THR A 75 -3.24 -15.53 -18.64
C THR A 75 -3.78 -16.18 -17.37
N ARG A 76 -3.36 -15.70 -16.20
CA ARG A 76 -3.82 -16.20 -14.89
C ARG A 76 -5.03 -15.40 -14.40
N PRO A 77 -5.89 -16.01 -13.56
CA PRO A 77 -6.91 -15.27 -12.84
C PRO A 77 -6.29 -14.12 -12.02
N VAL A 78 -6.98 -12.97 -12.00
CA VAL A 78 -6.52 -11.78 -11.27
C VAL A 78 -6.33 -12.08 -9.78
N GLU A 79 -7.20 -12.90 -9.20
CA GLU A 79 -7.12 -13.35 -7.82
C GLU A 79 -5.82 -14.11 -7.53
N GLU A 80 -5.36 -14.93 -8.48
CA GLU A 80 -4.11 -15.67 -8.35
C GLU A 80 -2.90 -14.73 -8.40
N VAL A 81 -2.93 -13.75 -9.31
CA VAL A 81 -1.90 -12.70 -9.41
C VAL A 81 -1.79 -11.92 -8.10
N ILE A 82 -2.92 -11.52 -7.53
CA ILE A 82 -2.99 -10.79 -6.25
C ILE A 82 -2.43 -11.66 -5.12
N ALA A 83 -2.94 -12.89 -4.95
CA ALA A 83 -2.49 -13.81 -3.90
C ALA A 83 -1.00 -14.14 -3.99
N ARG A 84 -0.47 -14.27 -5.22
CA ARG A 84 0.96 -14.51 -5.45
C ARG A 84 1.79 -13.28 -5.09
N ALA A 85 1.35 -12.08 -5.46
CA ALA A 85 2.01 -10.83 -5.08
C ALA A 85 2.00 -10.63 -3.57
N GLU A 86 0.91 -11.00 -2.88
CA GLU A 86 0.84 -11.03 -1.42
C GLU A 86 1.81 -12.05 -0.80
N GLY A 87 1.81 -13.29 -1.30
CA GLY A 87 2.69 -14.35 -0.82
C GLY A 87 4.17 -13.97 -0.88
N ARG A 88 4.57 -13.14 -1.85
CA ARG A 88 5.93 -12.60 -1.93
C ARG A 88 6.26 -11.63 -0.78
N ASN A 89 5.30 -10.89 -0.26
CA ASN A 89 5.51 -10.05 0.93
C ASN A 89 5.65 -10.91 2.20
N ILE A 90 5.02 -12.08 2.22
CA ILE A 90 5.01 -13.00 3.36
C ILE A 90 6.30 -13.83 3.44
N ALA A 91 6.83 -14.26 2.29
CA ALA A 91 7.78 -15.38 2.22
C ALA A 91 9.09 -15.23 3.02
N ASP A 92 9.62 -14.03 3.23
CA ASP A 92 10.89 -13.82 3.96
C ASP A 92 10.97 -12.45 4.66
N SER A 93 9.83 -11.91 5.09
CA SER A 93 9.80 -10.55 5.67
C SER A 93 8.91 -10.44 6.90
N PRO A 94 9.20 -9.52 7.83
CA PRO A 94 8.35 -9.26 9.00
C PRO A 94 6.92 -8.84 8.60
N HIS A 95 6.70 -8.40 7.36
CA HIS A 95 5.39 -8.01 6.85
C HIS A 95 4.41 -9.17 6.78
N GLY A 96 4.88 -10.42 6.63
CA GLY A 96 4.00 -11.58 6.59
C GLY A 96 3.22 -11.75 7.88
N ALA A 97 3.94 -11.85 9.00
CA ALA A 97 3.33 -12.00 10.31
C ALA A 97 2.47 -10.78 10.71
N LEU A 98 2.90 -9.57 10.34
CA LEU A 98 2.12 -8.35 10.56
C LEU A 98 0.82 -8.36 9.75
N LEU A 99 0.88 -8.72 8.48
CA LEU A 99 -0.29 -8.81 7.60
C LEU A 99 -1.26 -9.90 8.07
N ASP A 100 -0.76 -11.04 8.53
CA ASP A 100 -1.58 -12.11 9.07
C ASP A 100 -2.33 -11.65 10.33
N ALA A 101 -1.66 -10.92 11.24
CA ALA A 101 -2.31 -10.33 12.42
C ALA A 101 -3.38 -9.29 12.04
N VAL A 102 -3.10 -8.45 11.03
CA VAL A 102 -4.08 -7.49 10.48
C VAL A 102 -5.29 -8.21 9.89
N LYS A 103 -5.08 -9.24 9.06
CA LYS A 103 -6.15 -10.04 8.45
C LYS A 103 -7.00 -10.77 9.49
N ALA A 104 -6.37 -11.23 10.57
CA ALA A 104 -7.04 -11.89 11.70
C ALA A 104 -7.75 -10.92 12.65
N LEU A 105 -7.61 -9.60 12.47
CA LEU A 105 -8.05 -8.56 13.41
C LEU A 105 -7.48 -8.77 14.83
N ASP A 106 -6.27 -9.34 14.91
CA ASP A 106 -5.59 -9.67 16.17
C ASP A 106 -4.74 -8.48 16.62
N ARG A 107 -5.39 -7.57 17.37
CA ARG A 107 -4.76 -6.35 17.88
C ARG A 107 -3.55 -6.65 18.76
N GLU A 108 -3.68 -7.58 19.70
CA GLU A 108 -2.65 -7.87 20.70
C GLU A 108 -1.39 -8.39 20.01
N ARG A 109 -1.54 -9.36 19.10
CA ARG A 109 -0.42 -9.87 18.32
C ARG A 109 0.20 -8.80 17.43
N LEU A 110 -0.62 -7.95 16.80
CA LEU A 110 -0.13 -6.86 15.97
C LEU A 110 0.70 -5.86 16.77
N GLU A 111 0.24 -5.47 17.96
CA GLU A 111 0.96 -4.56 18.87
C GLU A 111 2.31 -5.13 19.31
N VAL A 112 2.36 -6.43 19.63
CA VAL A 112 3.62 -7.13 19.96
C VAL A 112 4.59 -7.09 18.79
N LEU A 113 4.17 -7.54 17.60
CA LEU A 113 5.02 -7.59 16.42
C LEU A 113 5.52 -6.20 16.00
N VAL A 114 4.65 -5.18 16.05
CA VAL A 114 5.00 -3.78 15.78
C VAL A 114 6.04 -3.27 16.79
N GLY A 115 5.85 -3.57 18.08
CA GLY A 115 6.80 -3.21 19.13
C GLY A 115 8.17 -3.83 18.92
N GLU A 116 8.21 -5.12 18.59
CA GLU A 116 9.45 -5.84 18.25
C GLU A 116 10.17 -5.20 17.07
N GLN A 117 9.45 -4.88 15.99
CA GLN A 117 10.05 -4.24 14.83
C GLN A 117 10.60 -2.85 15.14
N LEU A 118 9.89 -2.05 15.95
CA LEU A 118 10.32 -0.72 16.38
C LEU A 118 11.60 -0.78 17.22
N VAL A 119 11.70 -1.75 18.14
CA VAL A 119 12.90 -1.94 18.97
C VAL A 119 14.08 -2.40 18.11
N ALA A 120 13.85 -3.37 17.21
CA ALA A 120 14.92 -3.96 16.41
C ALA A 120 15.56 -2.98 15.40
N ARG A 121 14.77 -2.03 14.86
CA ARG A 121 15.22 -1.12 13.77
C ARG A 121 15.41 0.33 14.19
N GLY A 122 14.91 0.69 15.38
CA GLY A 122 14.72 2.08 15.75
C GLY A 122 13.67 2.77 14.88
N LEU A 123 13.36 4.03 15.19
CA LEU A 123 12.24 4.76 14.59
C LEU A 123 12.36 4.90 13.06
N SER A 124 13.54 5.27 12.57
CA SER A 124 13.75 5.51 11.13
C SER A 124 13.64 4.23 10.31
N GLY A 125 14.28 3.15 10.75
CA GLY A 125 14.20 1.85 10.07
C GLY A 125 12.81 1.24 10.17
N PHE A 126 12.15 1.37 11.33
CA PHE A 126 10.75 0.97 11.47
C PHE A 126 9.82 1.70 10.49
N ALA A 127 9.98 3.02 10.34
CA ALA A 127 9.18 3.79 9.39
C ALA A 127 9.39 3.32 7.94
N HIS A 128 10.64 3.25 7.47
CA HIS A 128 10.92 2.98 6.06
C HIS A 128 10.83 1.52 5.66
N GLU A 129 11.25 0.61 6.54
CA GLU A 129 11.36 -0.82 6.23
C GLU A 129 10.13 -1.63 6.62
N ILE A 130 9.27 -1.10 7.51
CA ILE A 130 8.09 -1.81 8.04
C ILE A 130 6.80 -1.07 7.75
N VAL A 131 6.72 0.19 8.19
CA VAL A 131 5.49 0.98 8.12
C VAL A 131 5.14 1.25 6.66
N LEU A 132 6.04 1.88 5.87
CA LEU A 132 5.71 2.23 4.48
C LEU A 132 5.33 1.00 3.60
N PRO A 133 6.08 -0.12 3.63
CA PRO A 133 5.71 -1.28 2.82
C PRO A 133 4.42 -1.95 3.33
N LEU A 134 4.20 -2.02 4.66
CA LEU A 134 2.94 -2.56 5.19
C LEU A 134 1.74 -1.68 4.80
N ALA A 135 1.86 -0.35 4.88
CA ALA A 135 0.84 0.60 4.45
C ALA A 135 0.41 0.33 3.02
N GLN A 136 1.41 0.15 2.15
CA GLN A 136 1.20 -0.08 0.74
C GLN A 136 0.44 -1.40 0.50
N VAL A 137 0.80 -2.46 1.22
CA VAL A 137 0.13 -3.75 1.09
C VAL A 137 -1.29 -3.70 1.64
N VAL A 138 -1.49 -3.14 2.84
CA VAL A 138 -2.83 -3.01 3.46
C VAL A 138 -3.74 -2.16 2.58
N GLY A 139 -3.25 -1.02 2.08
CA GLY A 139 -3.99 -0.15 1.17
C GLY A 139 -4.34 -0.82 -0.17
N ASP A 140 -3.41 -1.58 -0.76
CA ASP A 140 -3.69 -2.34 -1.99
C ASP A 140 -4.79 -3.39 -1.77
N LEU A 141 -4.73 -4.13 -0.66
CA LEU A 141 -5.72 -5.15 -0.36
C LEU A 141 -7.09 -4.58 -0.02
N TRP A 142 -7.12 -3.45 0.67
CA TRP A 142 -8.35 -2.71 0.92
C TRP A 142 -8.97 -2.23 -0.40
N ALA A 143 -8.18 -1.59 -1.28
CA ALA A 143 -8.64 -1.13 -2.59
C ALA A 143 -9.15 -2.29 -3.45
N LEU A 144 -8.49 -3.45 -3.41
CA LEU A 144 -8.93 -4.66 -4.13
C LEU A 144 -10.12 -5.39 -3.47
N GLY A 145 -10.69 -4.85 -2.39
CA GLY A 145 -11.79 -5.46 -1.64
C GLY A 145 -11.41 -6.76 -0.91
N LYS A 146 -10.12 -7.02 -0.71
CA LYS A 146 -9.56 -8.20 -0.03
C LYS A 146 -9.37 -8.01 1.48
N LEU A 147 -9.52 -6.78 1.96
CA LEU A 147 -9.33 -6.44 3.36
C LEU A 147 -10.46 -5.50 3.81
N PRO A 148 -11.18 -5.80 4.91
CA PRO A 148 -12.27 -4.97 5.38
C PRO A 148 -11.75 -3.65 5.97
N VAL A 149 -12.57 -2.60 5.94
CA VAL A 149 -12.22 -1.28 6.52
C VAL A 149 -11.76 -1.37 7.98
N ALA A 150 -12.33 -2.30 8.76
CA ALA A 150 -11.93 -2.53 10.15
C ALA A 150 -10.47 -2.98 10.29
N ALA A 151 -9.95 -3.77 9.34
CA ALA A 151 -8.56 -4.24 9.36
C ALA A 151 -7.59 -3.12 8.98
N GLU A 152 -7.97 -2.24 8.04
CA GLU A 152 -7.20 -1.04 7.73
C GLU A 152 -7.11 -0.12 8.95
N HIS A 153 -8.25 0.18 9.59
CA HIS A 153 -8.28 1.01 10.78
C HIS A 153 -7.46 0.44 11.92
N LEU A 154 -7.55 -0.87 12.18
CA LEU A 154 -6.72 -1.54 13.18
C LEU A 154 -5.22 -1.34 12.89
N ALA A 155 -4.79 -1.58 11.65
CA ALA A 155 -3.40 -1.43 11.25
C ALA A 155 -2.92 0.01 11.46
N SER A 156 -3.70 0.98 10.98
CA SER A 156 -3.42 2.42 11.10
C SER A 156 -3.30 2.86 12.55
N GLU A 157 -4.25 2.49 13.41
CA GLU A 157 -4.24 2.86 14.83
C GLU A 157 -2.99 2.31 15.56
N VAL A 158 -2.68 1.03 15.39
CA VAL A 158 -1.55 0.39 16.09
C VAL A 158 -0.22 1.01 15.64
N ILE A 159 -0.04 1.24 14.34
CA ILE A 159 1.20 1.80 13.80
C ILE A 159 1.38 3.27 14.19
N VAL A 160 0.34 4.08 14.05
CA VAL A 160 0.38 5.49 14.46
C VAL A 160 0.67 5.62 15.95
N HIS A 161 0.07 4.75 16.78
CA HIS A 161 0.38 4.71 18.21
C HIS A 161 1.86 4.38 18.48
N ALA A 162 2.41 3.38 17.78
CA ALA A 162 3.82 3.01 17.91
C ALA A 162 4.77 4.13 17.45
N LEU A 163 4.49 4.79 16.32
CA LEU A 163 5.26 5.93 15.82
C LEU A 163 5.25 7.10 16.81
N LYS A 164 4.07 7.47 17.31
CA LYS A 164 3.92 8.53 18.34
C LYS A 164 4.69 8.15 19.61
N GLY A 165 4.66 6.88 20.01
CA GLY A 165 5.45 6.36 21.13
C GLY A 165 6.96 6.48 20.91
N GLY A 166 7.45 6.12 19.72
CA GLY A 166 8.86 6.25 19.33
C GLY A 166 9.34 7.70 19.29
N LEU A 167 8.55 8.61 18.70
CA LEU A 167 8.85 10.04 18.64
C LEU A 167 8.98 10.66 20.03
N ARG A 168 8.08 10.33 20.97
CA ARG A 168 8.13 10.84 22.36
C ARG A 168 9.40 10.43 23.11
N ARG A 169 9.99 9.28 22.75
CA ARG A 169 11.25 8.79 23.35
C ARG A 169 12.48 9.43 22.71
N SER A 170 12.36 9.96 21.50
CA SER A 170 13.43 10.67 20.81
C SER A 170 13.70 12.01 21.50
N ARG A 171 14.95 12.26 21.87
CA ARG A 171 15.42 13.56 22.38
C ARG A 171 16.08 14.34 21.25
N ALA A 172 15.32 15.23 20.61
CA ALA A 172 15.89 16.17 19.64
C ALA A 172 16.32 17.47 20.35
N LYS A 173 17.49 18.02 20.00
CA LYS A 173 17.98 19.35 20.44
C LYS A 173 17.91 20.40 19.32
N GLY A 174 16.96 20.26 18.40
CA GLY A 174 16.80 21.12 17.23
C GLY A 174 15.56 22.02 17.28
N PRO A 175 15.34 22.84 16.24
CA PRO A 175 14.13 23.64 16.08
C PRO A 175 12.87 22.75 16.06
N LEU A 176 11.76 23.28 16.58
CA LEU A 176 10.46 22.60 16.50
C LEU A 176 10.00 22.54 15.03
N MET A 177 9.74 21.33 14.54
CA MET A 177 9.07 21.11 13.26
C MET A 177 7.63 20.67 13.51
N VAL A 178 6.70 21.27 12.78
CA VAL A 178 5.29 20.87 12.77
C VAL A 178 5.01 20.17 11.44
N ALA A 179 4.59 18.91 11.52
CA ALA A 179 4.07 18.15 10.39
C ALA A 179 2.57 17.95 10.59
N ALA A 180 1.78 18.15 9.53
CA ALA A 180 0.34 17.97 9.55
C ALA A 180 -0.16 17.52 8.18
N CYS A 181 -1.22 16.72 8.17
CA CYS A 181 -1.94 16.35 6.95
C CYS A 181 -2.80 17.53 6.47
N LEU A 182 -3.16 17.53 5.17
CA LEU A 182 -4.08 18.52 4.61
C LEU A 182 -5.48 18.38 5.23
N PRO A 183 -6.30 19.45 5.26
CA PRO A 183 -7.67 19.37 5.75
C PRO A 183 -8.47 18.28 5.01
N GLY A 184 -9.03 17.32 5.78
CA GLY A 184 -9.78 16.19 5.24
C GLY A 184 -8.95 14.93 4.98
N GLU A 185 -7.62 15.04 4.97
CA GLU A 185 -6.73 13.90 4.78
C GLU A 185 -6.56 13.13 6.10
N ARG A 186 -6.96 11.86 6.10
CA ARG A 186 -6.90 10.98 7.29
C ARG A 186 -5.73 10.00 7.24
N HIS A 187 -4.98 9.96 6.15
CA HIS A 187 -3.82 9.10 5.99
C HIS A 187 -2.62 9.70 6.76
N GLU A 188 -2.44 9.27 8.01
CA GLU A 188 -1.34 9.73 8.88
C GLU A 188 0.00 9.00 8.65
N TRP A 189 0.11 8.12 7.65
CA TRP A 189 1.30 7.29 7.44
C TRP A 189 2.42 7.98 6.63
N GLY A 190 2.11 9.09 5.95
CA GLY A 190 3.03 9.80 5.03
C GLY A 190 4.02 10.73 5.71
#